data_AF-A0A3D1P825-F1
#
_entry.id   AF-A0A3D1P825-F1
#
_cell.length_a   1.000
_cell.length_b   1.000
_cell.length_c   1.000
_cell.angle_alpha   90.00
_cell.angle_beta   90.00
_cell.angle_gamma   90.00
#
_symmetry.space_group_name_H-M   'P 1'
#
loop_
_entity.id
_entity.type
_entity.pdbx_description
1 polymer ?
#
loop_
_entity_poly.entity_id
_entity_poly.type
_entity_poly.pdbx_seq_one_letter_code
_entity_poly.pdbx_strand_id
1 'polypeptide(L)' 'MDDSVFVIFIAFGCLWILMGAAAVVGLLKSDRQEIRFGKEGLIVAIPIIIPLIITLIYAVVRR' A
#
# COMPACT_ATOMS: atom_id res chain seq x y z
N MET A 1 12.08 -21.28 -12.41
CA MET A 1 11.30 -20.45 -13.37
C MET A 1 10.15 -19.77 -12.65
N ASP A 2 9.43 -20.49 -11.76
CA ASP A 2 8.37 -19.94 -10.90
C ASP A 2 8.85 -18.88 -9.89
N ASP A 3 10.01 -19.07 -9.25
CA ASP A 3 10.54 -18.09 -8.29
C ASP A 3 10.81 -16.72 -8.93
N SER A 4 11.33 -16.71 -10.16
CA SER A 4 11.60 -15.48 -10.90
C SER A 4 10.31 -14.74 -11.25
N VAL A 5 9.25 -15.46 -11.64
CA VAL A 5 7.93 -14.87 -11.91
C VAL A 5 7.32 -14.29 -10.64
N PHE A 6 7.44 -15.01 -9.52
CA PHE A 6 6.95 -14.55 -8.22
C PHE A 6 7.67 -13.27 -7.75
N VAL A 7 9.00 -13.23 -7.88
CA VAL A 7 9.81 -12.05 -7.52
C VAL A 7 9.47 -10.84 -8.41
N ILE A 8 9.30 -11.05 -9.72
CA ILE A 8 8.90 -9.97 -10.64
C ILE A 8 7.53 -9.43 -10.27
N PHE A 9 6.57 -10.31 -9.95
CA PHE A 9 5.23 -9.91 -9.54
C PHE A 9 5.24 -9.06 -8.26
N ILE A 10 6.01 -9.48 -7.24
CA ILE A 10 6.16 -8.69 -6.02
C ILE A 10 6.85 -7.36 -6.28
N ALA A 11 7.92 -7.34 -7.09
CA ALA A 11 8.61 -6.11 -7.44
C ALA A 11 7.68 -5.12 -8.17
N PHE A 12 6.85 -5.62 -9.09
CA PHE A 12 5.84 -4.80 -9.78
C PHE A 12 4.76 -4.30 -8.81
N GLY A 13 4.30 -5.14 -7.88
CA GLY A 13 3.35 -4.74 -6.84
C GLY A 13 3.91 -3.62 -5.96
N CYS A 14 5.14 -3.74 -5.49
CA CYS A 14 5.83 -2.69 -4.73
C CYS A 14 5.97 -1.39 -5.52
N LEU A 15 6.38 -1.48 -6.79
CA LEU A 15 6.52 -0.32 -7.67
C LEU A 15 5.17 0.40 -7.86
N TRP A 16 4.09 -0.37 -8.06
CA TRP A 16 2.75 0.18 -8.23
C TRP A 16 2.25 0.88 -6.97
N ILE A 17 2.47 0.28 -5.80
CA ILE A 17 2.12 0.88 -4.50
C ILE A 17 2.85 2.22 -4.31
N LEU A 18 4.16 2.26 -4.63
CA LEU A 18 4.95 3.49 -4.55
C LEU A 18 4.45 4.56 -5.51
N MET A 19 4.13 4.20 -6.75
CA MET A 19 3.54 5.12 -7.74
C MET A 19 2.18 5.65 -7.29
N GLY A 20 1.31 4.79 -6.76
CA GLY A 20 0.00 5.19 -6.24
C GLY A 20 0.13 6.16 -5.07
N ALA A 21 1.02 5.87 -4.12
CA ALA A 21 1.29 6.76 -2.99
C ALA A 21 1.86 8.11 -3.46
N ALA A 22 2.84 8.10 -4.37
CA ALA A 22 3.42 9.31 -4.92
C ALA A 22 2.40 10.15 -5.70
N ALA A 23 1.50 9.52 -6.45
CA ALA A 23 0.43 10.19 -7.18
C ALA A 23 -0.55 10.87 -6.23
N VAL A 24 -0.98 10.19 -5.15
CA VAL A 24 -1.85 10.78 -4.12
C VAL A 24 -1.17 11.97 -3.43
N VAL A 25 0.10 11.83 -3.06
CA VAL A 25 0.88 12.93 -2.45
C VAL A 25 1.02 14.10 -3.43
N GLY A 26 1.30 13.83 -4.70
CA GLY A 26 1.39 14.85 -5.76
C GLY A 26 0.07 15.59 -5.99
N LEU A 27 -1.05 14.85 -6.00
CA LEU A 27 -2.39 15.40 -6.15
C LEU A 27 -2.73 16.34 -4.98
N LEU A 28 -2.55 15.87 -3.74
CA LEU A 28 -2.77 16.66 -2.52
C LEU A 28 -1.91 17.93 -2.50
N LYS A 29 -0.65 17.82 -2.95
CA LYS A 29 0.26 18.97 -3.06
C LYS A 29 -0.17 19.97 -4.14
N SER A 30 -0.76 19.51 -5.25
CA SER A 30 -1.26 20.38 -6.32
C SER A 30 -2.43 21.25 -5.87
N ASP A 31 -3.26 20.74 -4.95
CA ASP A 31 -4.39 21.46 -4.35
C ASP A 31 -3.99 22.42 -3.20
N ARG A 32 -2.68 22.61 -2.95
CA ARG A 32 -2.14 23.28 -1.74
C ARG A 32 -2.72 22.72 -0.43
N GLN A 33 -3.24 21.49 -0.43
CA GLN A 33 -3.69 20.87 0.80
C GLN A 33 -2.48 20.54 1.65
N GLU A 34 -2.46 21.06 2.88
CA GLU A 34 -1.52 20.61 3.89
C GLU A 34 -1.69 19.09 4.05
N ILE A 35 -0.60 18.33 3.99
CA ILE A 35 -0.64 16.89 4.26
C ILE A 35 -0.88 16.72 5.76
N ARG A 36 -2.16 16.76 6.14
CA ARG A 36 -2.60 16.60 7.52
C ARG A 36 -2.90 15.13 7.72
N PHE A 37 -2.03 14.46 8.48
CA PHE A 37 -2.34 13.16 9.06
C PHE A 37 -3.41 13.35 10.15
N GLY A 38 -4.66 13.54 9.71
CA GLY A 38 -5.83 13.71 10.56
C GLY A 38 -6.46 12.37 10.91
N LYS A 39 -7.36 12.38 11.89
CA LYS A 39 -8.18 11.21 12.27
C LYS A 39 -8.90 10.59 11.07
N GLU A 40 -9.34 11.41 10.13
CA GLU A 40 -9.99 10.98 8.89
C GLU A 40 -9.09 10.08 8.03
N GLY A 41 -7.81 10.44 7.88
CA GLY A 41 -6.86 9.63 7.12
C GLY A 41 -6.58 8.27 7.80
N LEU A 42 -6.57 8.25 9.13
CA LEU A 42 -6.40 7.03 9.90
C LEU A 42 -7.63 6.11 9.79
N ILE A 43 -8.84 6.66 9.87
CA ILE A 43 -10.10 5.92 9.70
C ILE A 43 -10.16 5.23 8.34
N VAL A 44 -9.67 5.88 7.28
CA VAL A 44 -9.61 5.31 5.93
C VAL A 44 -8.46 4.30 5.79
N ALA A 45 -7.32 4.53 6.45
CA ALA A 45 -6.17 3.61 6.39
C ALA A 45 -6.43 2.28 7.12
N ILE A 46 -7.14 2.29 8.24
CA ILE A 46 -7.47 1.11 9.05
C ILE A 46 -8.09 -0.04 8.24
N PRO A 47 -9.19 0.14 7.49
CA PRO A 47 -9.82 -0.94 6.73
C PRO A 47 -8.98 -1.45 5.56
N ILE A 48 -7.93 -0.73 5.15
CA ILE A 48 -6.98 -1.16 4.11
C ILE A 48 -5.83 -1.97 4.73
N ILE A 49 -5.27 -1.45 5.82
CA ILE A 49 -4.10 -2.04 6.50
C ILE A 49 -4.50 -3.34 7.22
N ILE A 50 -5.66 -3.38 7.89
CA ILE A 50 -6.08 -4.55 8.69
C ILE A 50 -6.18 -5.83 7.84
N PRO A 51 -6.93 -5.88 6.72
CA PRO A 51 -7.00 -7.08 5.89
C PRO A 51 -5.63 -7.47 5.34
N LEU A 52 -4.82 -6.51 4.94
CA LEU A 52 -3.47 -6.77 4.42
C LEU A 52 -2.59 -7.46 5.47
N ILE A 53 -2.57 -6.96 6.71
CA ILE A 53 -1.83 -7.59 7.82
C ILE A 53 -2.36 -8.99 8.10
N ILE A 54 -3.68 -9.17 8.19
CA ILE A 54 -4.30 -10.49 8.42
C ILE A 54 -3.89 -11.48 7.33
N THR A 55 -3.92 -11.05 6.08
CA THR A 55 -3.60 -11.89 4.92
C THR A 55 -2.13 -12.30 4.93
N LEU A 56 -1.23 -11.36 5.27
CA LEU A 56 0.21 -11.65 5.41
C LEU A 56 0.49 -12.61 6.56
N ILE A 57 -0.13 -12.42 7.73
CA ILE A 57 -0.02 -13.33 8.87
C ILE A 57 -0.52 -14.72 8.47
N TYR A 58 -1.67 -14.81 7.81
CA TYR A 58 -2.24 -16.08 7.36
C TYR A 58 -1.32 -16.80 6.36
N ALA A 59 -0.76 -16.06 5.41
CA ALA A 59 0.18 -16.62 4.43
C ALA A 59 1.46 -17.14 5.09
N VAL A 60 1.92 -16.50 6.17
CA VAL A 60 3.09 -16.96 6.94
C VAL A 60 2.75 -18.17 7.81
N VAL A 61 1.60 -18.18 8.49
CA VAL A 61 1.18 -19.27 9.39
C VAL A 61 0.80 -20.53 8.63
N ARG A 62 0.30 -20.41 7.40
CA ARG A 62 -0.16 -21.53 6.57
C ARG A 62 0.85 -21.99 5.52
N ARG A 63 2.01 -21.33 5.44
CA ARG A 63 3.20 -21.84 4.74
C ARG A 63 3.90 -22.89 5.59
#